data_AF-G8UNS2-F1
#
_entry.id   AF-G8UNS2-F1
#
_cell.length_a   1.000
_cell.length_b   1.000
_cell.length_c   1.000
_cell.angle_alpha   90.00
_cell.angle_beta   90.00
_cell.angle_gamma   90.00
#
_symmetry.space_group_name_H-M   'P 1'
#
loop_
_entity.id
_entity.type
_entity.pdbx_description
1 polymer ?
#
loop_
_entity_poly.entity_id
_entity_poly.type
_entity_poly.pdbx_seq_one_letter_code
_entity_poly.pdbx_strand_id
1 'polypeptide(L)'
;MEKQLVTLAIHTYEKAQILKTLLESEGIATYIHNVNQIQPVISAGVRIRIKESDLPRALRLIEDTQWLNEDEAKEVLGRENLKKVLIPVDFSDYSIKACEIGINHAHQIGAEVMLLHAYFSTYIPSALPFATREPVAAGIPNNENIHLVYKQVQKDIENICTLINRKMECGEWPRVKYNYILREGLPEEEIMAYAKEYHPTLIVMGTRGKNQKNADLIGSVTGEVIEQTKMPLLAIPEHVPFNNLSVIQRIAFAISFNQRDILAFDKFVDFFKEHPEKIQIQLFNISTSRNEWNDIRLSGLNEYLKKQYPDLKIAHTVLNDGDLLDAIETFVEEKQIDMIAFSTYRRSMITRIFNPSLARKMLFHSNTPLLVIPI
;
A
#
# COMPACT_ATOMS: atom_id res chain seq x y z
N MET A 1 -39.13 20.64 -14.43
CA MET A 1 -38.17 19.68 -13.86
C MET A 1 -36.81 19.95 -14.46
N GLU A 2 -35.90 20.54 -13.69
CA GLU A 2 -34.52 20.74 -14.11
C GLU A 2 -33.86 19.37 -14.38
N LYS A 3 -33.15 19.26 -15.50
CA LYS A 3 -32.46 18.03 -15.90
C LYS A 3 -31.32 17.78 -14.92
N GLN A 4 -31.51 16.86 -13.99
CA GLN A 4 -30.52 16.52 -12.96
C GLN A 4 -29.30 15.86 -13.64
N LEU A 5 -28.19 16.58 -13.71
CA LEU A 5 -26.93 16.08 -14.24
C LEU A 5 -26.17 15.35 -13.14
N VAL A 6 -25.68 14.14 -13.40
CA VAL A 6 -24.85 13.35 -12.48
C VAL A 6 -23.41 13.29 -12.99
N THR A 7 -22.45 13.14 -12.08
CA THR A 7 -21.04 12.95 -12.47
C THR A 7 -20.82 11.50 -12.83
N LEU A 8 -20.45 11.25 -14.09
CA LEU A 8 -20.13 9.94 -14.61
C LEU A 8 -18.70 9.53 -14.24
N ALA A 9 -17.74 10.44 -14.43
CA ALA A 9 -16.32 10.20 -14.17
C ALA A 9 -15.55 11.50 -13.93
N ILE A 10 -14.36 11.37 -13.34
CA ILE A 10 -13.41 12.47 -13.11
C ILE A 10 -12.07 12.07 -13.73
N HIS A 11 -11.61 12.81 -14.75
CA HIS A 11 -10.40 12.49 -15.51
C HIS A 11 -9.53 13.72 -15.77
N THR A 12 -8.39 13.54 -16.46
CA THR A 12 -7.65 14.64 -17.09
C THR A 12 -8.48 15.26 -18.22
N TYR A 13 -8.17 16.49 -18.62
CA TYR A 13 -8.91 17.19 -19.68
C TYR A 13 -8.93 16.42 -21.00
N GLU A 14 -7.78 15.88 -21.42
CA GLU A 14 -7.67 15.11 -22.66
C GLU A 14 -8.57 13.87 -22.63
N LYS A 15 -8.47 13.03 -21.59
CA LYS A 15 -9.33 11.85 -21.43
C LYS A 15 -10.82 12.22 -21.34
N ALA A 16 -11.14 13.33 -20.68
CA ALA A 16 -12.50 13.82 -20.58
C ALA A 16 -13.08 14.21 -21.96
N GLN A 17 -12.27 14.79 -22.85
CA GLN A 17 -12.70 15.10 -24.22
C GLN A 17 -12.91 13.85 -25.06
N ILE A 18 -12.04 12.84 -24.94
CA ILE A 18 -12.21 11.62 -25.73
C ILE A 18 -13.45 10.84 -25.24
N LEU A 19 -13.65 10.69 -23.93
CA LEU A 19 -14.85 10.05 -23.38
C LEU A 19 -16.13 10.85 -23.71
N LYS A 20 -16.07 12.20 -23.71
CA LYS A 20 -17.18 13.04 -24.18
C LYS A 20 -17.54 12.73 -25.63
N THR A 21 -16.54 12.68 -26.51
CA THR A 21 -16.75 12.41 -27.95
C THR A 21 -17.39 11.04 -28.17
N LEU A 22 -16.92 10.02 -27.44
CA LEU A 22 -17.51 8.67 -27.48
C LEU A 22 -18.98 8.68 -27.05
N LEU A 23 -19.27 9.25 -25.89
CA LEU A 23 -20.64 9.29 -25.35
C LEU A 23 -21.59 10.08 -26.27
N GLU A 24 -21.12 11.19 -26.83
CA GLU A 24 -21.90 11.99 -27.78
C GLU A 24 -22.15 11.26 -29.10
N SER A 25 -21.19 10.46 -29.58
CA SER A 25 -21.36 9.63 -30.79
C SER A 25 -22.47 8.58 -30.64
N GLU A 26 -22.70 8.13 -29.40
CA GLU A 26 -23.78 7.19 -29.04
C GLU A 26 -25.09 7.90 -28.64
N GLY A 27 -25.15 9.22 -28.79
CA GLY A 27 -26.32 10.05 -28.52
C GLY A 27 -26.50 10.43 -27.04
N ILE A 28 -25.48 10.27 -26.18
CA ILE A 28 -25.50 10.66 -24.77
C ILE A 28 -24.91 12.07 -24.62
N ALA A 29 -25.79 13.04 -24.33
CA ALA A 29 -25.39 14.43 -24.13
C ALA A 29 -24.48 14.58 -22.91
N THR A 30 -23.26 15.08 -23.12
CA THR A 30 -22.19 15.07 -22.12
C THR A 30 -21.62 16.48 -21.88
N TYR A 31 -21.46 16.84 -20.62
CA TYR A 31 -21.02 18.17 -20.17
C TYR A 31 -19.72 18.05 -19.38
N ILE A 32 -18.70 18.80 -19.78
CA ILE A 32 -17.43 18.85 -19.06
C ILE A 32 -17.43 20.07 -18.14
N HIS A 33 -17.14 19.86 -16.86
CA HIS A 33 -16.97 20.92 -15.87
C HIS A 33 -15.56 20.92 -15.28
N ASN A 34 -15.18 22.07 -14.70
CA ASN A 34 -13.88 22.29 -14.08
C ASN A 34 -12.72 22.45 -15.09
N VAL A 35 -12.95 23.23 -16.16
CA VAL A 35 -11.95 23.54 -17.19
C VAL A 35 -11.58 25.03 -17.09
N ASN A 36 -10.30 25.32 -16.87
CA ASN A 36 -9.80 26.70 -16.87
C ASN A 36 -9.58 27.14 -18.33
N GLN A 37 -10.38 28.07 -18.85
CA GLN A 37 -10.39 28.41 -20.29
C GLN A 37 -9.27 29.37 -20.73
N ILE A 38 -8.44 29.85 -19.81
CA ILE A 38 -7.48 30.95 -20.07
C ILE A 38 -6.03 30.45 -20.11
N GLN A 39 -5.70 29.31 -19.47
CA GLN A 39 -4.39 28.64 -19.56
C GLN A 39 -4.54 27.11 -19.42
N PRO A 40 -3.84 26.29 -20.24
CA PRO A 40 -3.85 24.84 -20.12
C PRO A 40 -2.90 24.41 -19.01
N VAL A 41 -3.28 24.65 -17.76
CA VAL A 41 -2.65 23.95 -16.62
C VAL A 41 -3.30 22.58 -16.53
N ILE A 42 -2.51 21.52 -16.41
CA ILE A 42 -2.97 20.13 -16.24
C ILE A 42 -3.90 20.08 -15.02
N SER A 43 -5.20 20.21 -15.28
CA SER A 43 -6.20 20.26 -14.23
C SER A 43 -6.51 18.81 -13.86
N ALA A 44 -5.88 18.30 -12.80
CA ALA A 44 -6.30 17.04 -12.22
C ALA A 44 -7.72 17.25 -11.65
N GLY A 45 -8.74 16.65 -12.27
CA GLY A 45 -10.10 16.68 -11.74
C GLY A 45 -11.19 17.27 -12.64
N VAL A 46 -11.14 17.01 -13.95
CA VAL A 46 -12.19 17.41 -14.89
C VAL A 46 -13.38 16.46 -14.78
N ARG A 47 -14.56 17.00 -14.47
CA ARG A 47 -15.77 16.21 -14.23
C ARG A 47 -16.60 16.08 -15.50
N ILE A 48 -16.96 14.85 -15.83
CA ILE A 48 -17.82 14.52 -16.97
C ILE A 48 -19.21 14.26 -16.42
N ARG A 49 -20.19 15.04 -16.86
CA ARG A 49 -21.57 14.95 -16.38
C ARG A 49 -22.53 14.61 -17.52
N ILE A 50 -23.48 13.74 -17.23
CA ILE A 50 -24.55 13.32 -18.14
C ILE A 50 -25.89 13.46 -17.43
N LYS A 51 -27.00 13.33 -18.15
CA LYS A 51 -28.31 13.21 -17.49
C LYS A 51 -28.39 11.90 -16.73
N GLU A 52 -29.00 11.93 -15.56
CA GLU A 52 -29.19 10.74 -14.72
C GLU A 52 -29.90 9.59 -15.46
N SER A 53 -30.84 9.91 -16.37
CA SER A 53 -31.53 8.93 -17.21
C SER A 53 -30.60 8.10 -18.10
N ASP A 54 -29.45 8.67 -18.47
CA ASP A 54 -28.53 8.07 -19.43
C ASP A 54 -27.42 7.26 -18.73
N LEU A 55 -27.38 7.26 -17.39
CA LEU A 55 -26.33 6.62 -16.58
C LEU A 55 -26.19 5.12 -16.83
N PRO A 56 -27.25 4.30 -16.89
CA PRO A 56 -27.10 2.86 -17.14
C PRO A 56 -26.50 2.56 -18.52
N ARG A 57 -26.82 3.38 -19.53
CA ARG A 57 -26.31 3.21 -20.90
C ARG A 57 -24.86 3.67 -21.00
N ALA A 58 -24.52 4.77 -20.35
CA ALA A 58 -23.16 5.29 -20.29
C ALA A 58 -22.19 4.33 -19.60
N LEU A 59 -22.61 3.67 -18.52
CA LEU A 59 -21.78 2.69 -17.81
C LEU A 59 -21.46 1.46 -18.66
N ARG A 60 -22.46 0.93 -19.40
CA ARG A 60 -22.24 -0.20 -20.32
C ARG A 60 -21.26 0.16 -21.44
N LEU A 61 -21.39 1.35 -22.01
CA LEU A 61 -20.45 1.82 -23.04
C LEU A 61 -19.03 1.90 -22.48
N ILE A 62 -18.84 2.43 -21.27
CA ILE A 62 -17.51 2.51 -20.64
C ILE A 62 -16.94 1.12 -20.36
N GLU A 63 -17.75 0.16 -19.90
CA GLU A 63 -17.32 -1.22 -19.68
C GLU A 63 -16.89 -1.92 -20.98
N ASP A 64 -17.59 -1.67 -22.09
CA ASP A 64 -17.29 -2.27 -23.39
C ASP A 64 -16.07 -1.63 -24.09
N THR A 65 -15.70 -0.40 -23.72
CA THR A 65 -14.56 0.30 -24.33
C THR A 65 -13.33 0.29 -23.40
N GLN A 66 -12.57 -0.81 -23.46
CA GLN A 66 -11.35 -1.07 -22.67
C GLN A 66 -10.19 -0.04 -22.81
N TRP A 67 -10.32 1.00 -23.65
CA TRP A 67 -9.23 1.92 -24.00
C TRP A 67 -8.99 3.07 -23.01
N LEU A 68 -9.89 3.32 -22.05
CA LEU A 68 -9.60 4.29 -20.95
C LEU A 68 -8.64 3.72 -19.89
N ASN A 69 -8.53 2.39 -19.84
CA ASN A 69 -7.57 1.65 -19.03
C ASN A 69 -6.26 1.37 -19.79
N GLU A 70 -6.16 1.74 -21.07
CA GLU A 70 -5.00 1.38 -21.90
C GLU A 70 -3.70 2.10 -21.54
N ASP A 71 -3.73 3.21 -20.80
CA ASP A 71 -2.48 3.81 -20.31
C ASP A 71 -1.80 2.95 -19.23
N GLU A 72 -2.57 2.17 -18.46
CA GLU A 72 -2.01 1.16 -17.55
C GLU A 72 -1.58 -0.10 -18.31
N ALA A 73 -2.18 -0.39 -19.48
CA ALA A 73 -1.85 -1.58 -20.28
C ALA A 73 -0.69 -1.37 -21.28
N LYS A 74 -0.51 -0.15 -21.82
CA LYS A 74 0.50 0.15 -22.84
C LYS A 74 1.90 0.39 -22.27
N GLU A 75 2.04 0.80 -21.01
CA GLU A 75 3.33 0.75 -20.31
C GLU A 75 3.78 -0.68 -19.98
N VAL A 76 2.81 -1.61 -19.82
CA VAL A 76 3.05 -3.00 -19.44
C VAL A 76 3.48 -3.87 -20.63
N LEU A 77 3.10 -3.51 -21.86
CA LEU A 77 3.33 -4.35 -23.06
C LEU A 77 4.71 -4.16 -23.73
N GLY A 78 5.53 -3.20 -23.27
CA GLY A 78 6.81 -2.84 -23.91
C GLY A 78 8.08 -3.18 -23.12
N ARG A 79 7.96 -3.63 -21.87
CA ARG A 79 9.09 -4.16 -21.10
C ARG A 79 8.78 -5.62 -20.85
N GLU A 80 9.75 -6.52 -20.99
CA GLU A 80 9.66 -7.81 -20.30
C GLU A 80 9.20 -7.49 -18.88
N ASN A 81 8.07 -8.07 -18.44
CA ASN A 81 7.37 -7.67 -17.22
C ASN A 81 8.17 -8.15 -16.00
N LEU A 82 9.35 -7.55 -15.83
CA LEU A 82 10.28 -7.79 -14.74
C LEU A 82 9.53 -7.45 -13.47
N LYS A 83 9.38 -8.44 -12.60
CA LYS A 83 8.82 -8.23 -11.27
C LYS A 83 9.74 -7.27 -10.52
N LYS A 84 9.14 -6.44 -9.68
CA LYS A 84 9.83 -5.34 -9.00
C LYS A 84 9.45 -5.32 -7.54
N VAL A 85 10.45 -5.22 -6.67
CA VAL A 85 10.25 -5.00 -5.24
C VAL A 85 10.74 -3.60 -4.90
N LEU A 86 9.89 -2.80 -4.26
CA LEU A 86 10.26 -1.48 -3.74
C LEU A 86 10.55 -1.59 -2.24
N ILE A 87 11.71 -1.11 -1.80
CA ILE A 87 12.11 -1.13 -0.40
C ILE A 87 12.41 0.30 0.06
N PRO A 88 11.45 0.97 0.73
CA PRO A 88 11.71 2.22 1.43
C PRO A 88 12.71 2.02 2.57
N VAL A 89 13.74 2.86 2.65
CA VAL A 89 14.79 2.79 3.68
C VAL A 89 14.95 4.12 4.40
N ASP A 90 15.26 4.07 5.70
CA ASP A 90 15.51 5.24 6.54
C ASP A 90 16.83 5.12 7.35
N PHE A 91 17.68 4.16 6.96
CA PHE A 91 18.96 3.85 7.60
C PHE A 91 18.83 3.31 9.04
N SER A 92 17.65 2.83 9.44
CA SER A 92 17.43 2.12 10.69
C SER A 92 17.61 0.60 10.55
N ASP A 93 17.78 -0.10 11.67
CA ASP A 93 17.84 -1.57 11.70
C ASP A 93 16.55 -2.21 11.15
N TYR A 94 15.40 -1.56 11.32
CA TYR A 94 14.13 -1.97 10.69
C TYR A 94 14.22 -1.96 9.16
N SER A 95 14.80 -0.91 8.58
CA SER A 95 14.98 -0.82 7.13
C SER A 95 16.02 -1.82 6.60
N ILE A 96 17.06 -2.14 7.37
CA ILE A 96 18.03 -3.19 7.02
C ILE A 96 17.37 -4.57 7.06
N LYS A 97 16.52 -4.85 8.05
CA LYS A 97 15.76 -6.10 8.12
C LYS A 97 14.76 -6.22 6.97
N ALA A 98 14.10 -5.12 6.59
CA ALA A 98 13.26 -5.06 5.40
C ALA A 98 14.05 -5.31 4.11
N CYS A 99 15.29 -4.80 4.00
CA CYS A 99 16.19 -5.10 2.89
C CYS A 99 16.51 -6.61 2.81
N GLU A 100 16.87 -7.24 3.92
CA GLU A 100 17.17 -8.67 3.98
C GLU A 100 15.98 -9.51 3.46
N ILE A 101 14.79 -9.29 4.02
CA ILE A 101 13.59 -10.05 3.62
C ILE A 101 13.17 -9.72 2.19
N GLY A 102 13.20 -8.45 1.81
CA GLY A 102 12.82 -8.00 0.47
C GLY A 102 13.75 -8.52 -0.62
N ILE A 103 15.06 -8.57 -0.38
CA ILE A 103 16.05 -9.14 -1.30
C ILE A 103 15.88 -10.65 -1.43
N ASN A 104 15.69 -11.36 -0.32
CA ASN A 104 15.41 -12.80 -0.34
C ASN A 104 14.14 -13.11 -1.16
N HIS A 105 13.07 -12.35 -0.94
CA HIS A 105 11.84 -12.51 -1.70
C HIS A 105 12.03 -12.16 -3.18
N ALA A 106 12.73 -11.07 -3.49
CA ALA A 106 13.01 -10.67 -4.86
C ALA A 106 13.78 -11.75 -5.63
N HIS A 107 14.76 -12.38 -4.98
CA HIS A 107 15.49 -13.50 -5.57
C HIS A 107 14.58 -14.68 -5.93
N GLN A 108 13.66 -15.05 -5.02
CA GLN A 108 12.74 -16.16 -5.23
C GLN A 108 11.81 -15.95 -6.42
N ILE A 109 11.26 -14.74 -6.56
CA ILE A 109 10.28 -14.45 -7.61
C ILE A 109 10.93 -14.01 -8.93
N GLY A 110 12.25 -13.84 -8.96
CA GLY A 110 13.00 -13.30 -10.11
C GLY A 110 12.77 -11.81 -10.34
N ALA A 111 12.67 -11.02 -9.26
CA ALA A 111 12.46 -9.58 -9.30
C ALA A 111 13.75 -8.77 -9.15
N GLU A 112 13.73 -7.54 -9.67
CA GLU A 112 14.71 -6.51 -9.32
C GLU A 112 14.24 -5.68 -8.12
N VAL A 113 15.22 -5.16 -7.36
CA VAL A 113 14.97 -4.37 -6.15
C VAL A 113 15.25 -2.89 -6.41
N MET A 114 14.35 -2.01 -5.99
CA MET A 114 14.59 -0.58 -5.90
C MET A 114 14.58 -0.16 -4.44
N LEU A 115 15.70 0.36 -3.94
CA LEU A 115 15.74 1.05 -2.67
C LEU A 115 15.25 2.48 -2.86
N LEU A 116 14.37 2.96 -1.99
CA LEU A 116 13.92 4.35 -2.01
C LEU A 116 14.20 5.01 -0.67
N HIS A 117 14.88 6.14 -0.70
CA HIS A 117 14.98 7.00 0.47
C HIS A 117 14.38 8.38 0.16
N ALA A 118 13.43 8.79 0.98
CA ALA A 118 12.85 10.11 0.93
C ALA A 118 13.51 10.99 1.99
N TYR A 119 14.01 12.16 1.59
CA TYR A 119 14.61 13.15 2.47
C TYR A 119 13.86 14.47 2.37
N PHE A 120 13.76 15.18 3.49
CA PHE A 120 13.14 16.50 3.50
C PHE A 120 14.22 17.58 3.47
N SER A 121 14.13 18.50 2.50
CA SER A 121 14.91 19.73 2.51
C SER A 121 13.96 20.89 2.76
N THR A 122 14.22 21.68 3.80
CA THR A 122 13.38 22.83 4.18
C THR A 122 13.64 23.97 3.18
N TYR A 123 13.08 23.90 1.97
CA TYR A 123 13.07 25.04 1.08
C TYR A 123 11.92 25.98 1.49
N ILE A 124 12.22 27.04 2.22
CA ILE A 124 11.29 28.17 2.38
C ILE A 124 11.56 29.09 1.18
N PRO A 125 10.64 29.21 0.20
CA PRO A 125 10.79 30.22 -0.83
C PRO A 125 10.83 31.59 -0.16
N SER A 126 11.89 32.35 -0.40
CA SER A 126 12.09 33.71 0.11
C SER A 126 11.07 34.75 -0.41
N ALA A 127 9.99 34.29 -1.05
CA ALA A 127 9.01 35.08 -1.78
C ALA A 127 7.64 35.20 -1.10
N LEU A 128 7.47 34.79 0.17
CA LEU A 128 6.24 35.07 0.93
C LEU A 128 6.32 36.46 1.59
N PRO A 129 5.63 37.51 1.08
CA PRO A 129 5.80 38.89 1.56
C PRO A 129 5.04 39.19 2.87
N PHE A 130 4.45 38.18 3.51
CA PHE A 130 3.48 38.35 4.61
C PHE A 130 3.78 37.55 5.88
N ALA A 131 5.04 37.20 6.14
CA ALA A 131 5.44 36.76 7.48
C ALA A 131 5.99 37.97 8.25
N THR A 132 5.30 38.30 9.33
CA THR A 132 5.49 39.44 10.23
C THR A 132 6.95 39.63 10.66
N ARG A 133 7.30 40.92 10.79
CA ARG A 133 8.57 41.44 11.30
C ARG A 133 8.80 41.04 12.77
N GLU A 134 9.26 39.82 13.02
CA GLU A 134 9.99 39.47 14.23
C GLU A 134 11.19 38.59 13.84
N PRO A 135 12.44 38.99 14.14
CA PRO A 135 13.59 38.15 13.91
C PRO A 135 13.61 37.05 14.97
N VAL A 136 12.84 35.98 14.76
CA VAL A 136 13.10 34.72 15.44
C VAL A 136 14.41 34.19 14.86
N ALA A 137 15.44 34.15 15.70
CA ALA A 137 16.74 33.57 15.41
C ALA A 137 16.63 32.03 15.28
N ALA A 138 15.92 31.56 14.25
CA ALA A 138 15.82 30.16 13.88
C ALA A 138 16.02 30.04 12.36
N GLY A 139 17.30 30.02 11.96
CA GLY A 139 17.84 29.51 10.70
C GLY A 139 17.01 29.71 9.43
N ILE A 140 17.29 30.79 8.70
CA ILE A 140 17.01 30.84 7.26
C ILE A 140 17.73 29.62 6.62
N PRO A 141 17.03 28.72 5.90
CA PRO A 141 17.68 27.61 5.22
C PRO A 141 18.58 28.16 4.11
N ASN A 142 19.89 28.24 4.36
CA ASN A 142 20.86 28.63 3.34
C ASN A 142 21.01 27.48 2.31
N ASN A 143 21.23 27.78 1.03
CA ASN A 143 21.44 26.75 -0.02
C ASN A 143 22.55 25.73 0.34
N GLU A 144 23.50 26.14 1.18
CA GLU A 144 24.56 25.28 1.74
C GLU A 144 24.00 24.14 2.61
N ASN A 145 22.95 24.38 3.40
CA ASN A 145 22.34 23.38 4.27
C ASN A 145 21.66 22.26 3.46
N ILE A 146 21.01 22.60 2.35
CA ILE A 146 20.37 21.63 1.45
C ILE A 146 21.42 20.71 0.82
N HIS A 147 22.54 21.29 0.36
CA HIS A 147 23.64 20.53 -0.22
C HIS A 147 24.31 19.59 0.81
N LEU A 148 24.38 20.01 2.08
CA LEU A 148 24.91 19.18 3.18
C LEU A 148 23.97 18.01 3.49
N VAL A 149 22.65 18.24 3.57
CA VAL A 149 21.66 17.18 3.80
C VAL A 149 21.72 16.15 2.67
N TYR A 150 21.70 16.59 1.41
CA TYR A 150 21.78 15.69 0.27
C TYR A 150 23.07 14.86 0.27
N LYS A 151 24.23 15.48 0.53
CA LYS A 151 25.52 14.78 0.65
C LYS A 151 25.51 13.73 1.75
N GLN A 152 24.92 14.04 2.90
CA GLN A 152 24.82 13.10 4.01
C GLN A 152 23.93 11.91 3.64
N VAL A 153 22.77 12.17 3.06
CA VAL A 153 21.85 11.13 2.56
C VAL A 153 22.54 10.24 1.52
N GLN A 154 23.30 10.84 0.60
CA GLN A 154 24.04 10.09 -0.41
C GLN A 154 25.08 9.16 0.24
N LYS A 155 25.82 9.66 1.23
CA LYS A 155 26.76 8.84 1.99
C LYS A 155 26.07 7.69 2.73
N ASP A 156 24.91 7.95 3.32
CA ASP A 156 24.17 6.94 4.09
C ASP A 156 23.60 5.84 3.19
N ILE A 157 23.10 6.17 1.99
CA ILE A 157 22.65 5.15 1.02
C ILE A 157 23.83 4.37 0.44
N GLU A 158 24.99 5.00 0.22
CA GLU A 158 26.23 4.31 -0.20
C GLU A 158 26.70 3.30 0.87
N ASN A 159 26.55 3.64 2.16
CA ASN A 159 26.85 2.71 3.26
C ASN A 159 25.91 1.50 3.24
N ILE A 160 24.61 1.70 3.01
CA ILE A 160 23.65 0.59 2.84
C ILE A 160 24.06 -0.27 1.63
N CYS A 161 24.35 0.33 0.48
CA CYS A 161 24.76 -0.41 -0.72
C CYS A 161 26.03 -1.24 -0.47
N THR A 162 27.00 -0.67 0.24
CA THR A 162 28.23 -1.37 0.64
C THR A 162 27.93 -2.57 1.55
N LEU A 163 27.02 -2.40 2.51
CA LEU A 163 26.56 -3.50 3.38
C LEU A 163 25.88 -4.60 2.56
N ILE A 164 24.94 -4.23 1.68
CA ILE A 164 24.22 -5.17 0.81
C ILE A 164 25.19 -5.96 -0.06
N ASN A 165 26.12 -5.28 -0.74
CA ASN A 165 27.11 -5.91 -1.60
C ASN A 165 27.98 -6.90 -0.81
N ARG A 166 28.47 -6.51 0.36
CA ARG A 166 29.24 -7.39 1.23
C ARG A 166 28.45 -8.64 1.63
N LYS A 167 27.17 -8.48 2.00
CA LYS A 167 26.27 -9.58 2.38
C LYS A 167 26.02 -10.54 1.21
N MET A 168 25.90 -10.01 -0.01
CA MET A 168 25.79 -10.82 -1.24
C MET A 168 27.09 -11.53 -1.60
N GLU A 169 28.25 -10.89 -1.40
CA GLU A 169 29.57 -11.45 -1.69
C GLU A 169 29.93 -12.60 -0.75
N CYS A 170 29.63 -12.47 0.55
CA CYS A 170 29.86 -13.53 1.53
C CYS A 170 28.79 -14.64 1.51
N GLY A 171 27.81 -14.55 0.62
CA GLY A 171 26.75 -15.54 0.45
C GLY A 171 25.69 -15.55 1.55
N GLU A 172 25.64 -14.51 2.40
CA GLU A 172 24.60 -14.38 3.42
C GLU A 172 23.26 -14.00 2.79
N TRP A 173 23.28 -13.10 1.79
CA TRP A 173 22.10 -12.69 1.02
C TRP A 173 22.25 -13.15 -0.43
N PRO A 174 21.15 -13.50 -1.13
CA PRO A 174 21.22 -13.92 -2.52
C PRO A 174 21.56 -12.75 -3.44
N ARG A 175 22.18 -13.06 -4.58
CA ARG A 175 22.45 -12.06 -5.61
C ARG A 175 21.15 -11.68 -6.32
N VAL A 176 20.84 -10.39 -6.29
CA VAL A 176 19.74 -9.78 -7.06
C VAL A 176 20.21 -8.49 -7.70
N LYS A 177 19.62 -8.13 -8.83
CA LYS A 177 19.79 -6.80 -9.40
C LYS A 177 19.07 -5.80 -8.50
N TYR A 178 19.79 -4.79 -8.01
CA TYR A 178 19.19 -3.70 -7.25
C TYR A 178 19.74 -2.35 -7.68
N ASN A 179 18.95 -1.30 -7.44
CA ASN A 179 19.35 0.09 -7.58
C ASN A 179 18.75 0.91 -6.43
N TYR A 180 19.10 2.19 -6.32
CA TYR A 180 18.48 3.11 -5.36
C TYR A 180 18.03 4.42 -6.01
N ILE A 181 17.05 5.06 -5.38
CA ILE A 181 16.59 6.41 -5.71
C ILE A 181 16.47 7.25 -4.45
N LEU A 182 16.87 8.52 -4.57
CA LEU A 182 16.67 9.55 -3.55
C LEU A 182 15.56 10.48 -4.03
N ARG A 183 14.55 10.71 -3.19
CA ARG A 183 13.43 11.62 -3.49
C ARG A 183 13.35 12.70 -2.42
N GLU A 184 13.13 13.93 -2.85
CA GLU A 184 12.92 15.05 -1.93
C GLU A 184 11.43 15.19 -1.63
N GLY A 185 11.03 15.13 -0.35
CA GLY A 185 9.64 15.25 0.05
C GLY A 185 9.31 14.56 1.36
N LEU A 186 8.02 14.48 1.67
CA LEU A 186 7.52 13.69 2.80
C LEU A 186 7.62 12.19 2.47
N PRO A 187 8.17 11.35 3.37
CA PRO A 187 8.41 9.94 3.05
C PRO A 187 7.18 9.17 2.59
N GLU A 188 6.06 9.30 3.30
CA GLU A 188 4.78 8.67 2.95
C GLU A 188 4.30 9.07 1.54
N GLU A 189 4.41 10.35 1.19
CA GLU A 189 3.98 10.88 -0.11
C GLU A 189 4.90 10.38 -1.24
N GLU A 190 6.21 10.44 -1.04
CA GLU A 190 7.19 10.02 -2.04
C GLU A 190 7.18 8.50 -2.25
N ILE A 191 7.00 7.70 -1.18
CA ILE A 191 6.84 6.25 -1.30
C ILE A 191 5.62 5.94 -2.17
N MET A 192 4.48 6.57 -1.91
CA MET A 192 3.25 6.34 -2.68
C MET A 192 3.35 6.84 -4.12
N ALA A 193 3.91 8.03 -4.33
CA ALA A 193 4.11 8.62 -5.65
C ALA A 193 5.02 7.73 -6.49
N TYR A 194 6.17 7.34 -5.94
CA TYR A 194 7.11 6.49 -6.64
C TYR A 194 6.59 5.06 -6.85
N ALA A 195 5.83 4.49 -5.89
CA ALA A 195 5.18 3.19 -6.11
C ALA A 195 4.19 3.23 -7.27
N LYS A 196 3.51 4.36 -7.48
CA LYS A 196 2.63 4.57 -8.64
C LYS A 196 3.41 4.68 -9.95
N GLU A 197 4.59 5.30 -9.94
CA GLU A 197 5.48 5.40 -11.13
C GLU A 197 6.17 4.06 -11.45
N TYR A 198 6.61 3.34 -10.42
CA TYR A 198 7.47 2.17 -10.54
C TYR A 198 6.69 0.86 -10.74
N HIS A 199 5.43 0.82 -10.28
CA HIS A 199 4.54 -0.35 -10.27
C HIS A 199 5.19 -1.60 -9.66
N PRO A 200 5.63 -1.55 -8.39
CA PRO A 200 6.19 -2.73 -7.73
C PRO A 200 5.11 -3.79 -7.49
N THR A 201 5.48 -5.06 -7.62
CA THR A 201 4.62 -6.18 -7.23
C THR A 201 4.50 -6.28 -5.71
N LEU A 202 5.47 -5.74 -4.97
CA LEU A 202 5.48 -5.68 -3.51
C LEU A 202 6.30 -4.49 -3.00
N ILE A 203 5.76 -3.76 -2.03
CA ILE A 203 6.51 -2.82 -1.19
C ILE A 203 6.93 -3.56 0.08
N VAL A 204 8.21 -3.54 0.45
CA VAL A 204 8.72 -4.12 1.70
C VAL A 204 9.33 -3.02 2.54
N MET A 205 8.79 -2.74 3.72
CA MET A 205 9.29 -1.66 4.57
C MET A 205 9.31 -2.04 6.05
N GLY A 206 10.11 -1.33 6.84
CA GLY A 206 10.09 -1.47 8.29
C GLY A 206 8.74 -1.05 8.90
N THR A 207 8.34 -1.65 10.01
CA THR A 207 7.18 -1.15 10.79
C THR A 207 7.48 0.17 11.50
N ARG A 208 8.75 0.53 11.63
CA ARG A 208 9.26 1.71 12.32
C ARG A 208 10.51 2.26 11.65
N GLY A 209 10.93 3.42 12.13
CA GLY A 209 12.17 4.06 11.74
C GLY A 209 13.09 4.40 12.90
N LYS A 210 14.24 4.99 12.56
CA LYS A 210 15.42 5.22 13.42
C LYS A 210 15.14 5.87 14.79
N ASN A 211 14.10 6.71 14.88
CA ASN A 211 13.81 7.51 16.07
C ASN A 211 12.72 6.91 16.98
N GLN A 212 12.21 5.71 16.70
CA GLN A 212 11.06 5.15 17.40
C GLN A 212 11.45 3.90 18.20
N LYS A 213 11.49 4.06 19.54
CA LYS A 213 11.87 2.99 20.48
C LYS A 213 10.71 2.39 21.26
N ASN A 214 9.49 2.91 21.10
CA ASN A 214 8.34 2.38 21.83
C ASN A 214 7.88 1.07 21.17
N ALA A 215 8.03 -0.04 21.90
CA ALA A 215 7.81 -1.41 21.45
C ALA A 215 6.41 -1.70 20.90
N ASP A 216 5.43 -0.84 21.17
CA ASP A 216 4.00 -1.14 20.98
C ASP A 216 3.33 -0.38 19.82
N LEU A 217 4.05 0.48 19.07
CA LEU A 217 3.43 1.37 18.07
C LEU A 217 4.00 1.24 16.65
N ILE A 218 3.19 1.25 15.60
CA ILE A 218 3.67 1.42 14.21
C ILE A 218 4.11 2.87 13.96
N GLY A 219 5.14 3.05 13.14
CA GLY A 219 5.63 4.36 12.75
C GLY A 219 4.67 5.10 11.84
N SER A 220 4.63 6.43 11.98
CA SER A 220 3.70 7.30 11.24
C SER A 220 3.78 7.10 9.73
N VAL A 221 5.01 7.00 9.18
CA VAL A 221 5.21 6.77 7.74
C VAL A 221 4.60 5.43 7.30
N THR A 222 4.94 4.34 7.98
CA THR A 222 4.41 3.02 7.65
C THR A 222 2.90 2.96 7.80
N GLY A 223 2.35 3.56 8.85
CA GLY A 223 0.91 3.68 9.05
C GLY A 223 0.23 4.36 7.85
N GLU A 224 0.72 5.54 7.46
CA GLU A 224 0.14 6.30 6.34
C GLU A 224 0.21 5.53 5.01
N VAL A 225 1.35 4.88 4.74
CA VAL A 225 1.51 4.07 3.52
C VAL A 225 0.55 2.87 3.54
N ILE A 226 0.36 2.20 4.69
CA ILE A 226 -0.62 1.10 4.83
C ILE A 226 -2.05 1.58 4.52
N GLU A 227 -2.43 2.77 4.98
CA GLU A 227 -3.80 3.28 4.78
C GLU A 227 -4.11 3.60 3.31
N GLN A 228 -3.10 4.03 2.55
CA GLN A 228 -3.28 4.63 1.23
C GLN A 228 -2.71 3.80 0.06
N THR A 229 -1.88 2.79 0.34
CA THR A 229 -1.22 2.01 -0.72
C THR A 229 -2.21 1.32 -1.64
N LYS A 230 -1.90 1.35 -2.94
CA LYS A 230 -2.57 0.57 -4.00
C LYS A 230 -1.78 -0.65 -4.43
N MET A 231 -0.58 -0.85 -3.86
CA MET A 231 0.30 -1.99 -4.11
C MET A 231 0.34 -2.87 -2.86
N PRO A 232 0.52 -4.20 -3.00
CA PRO A 232 0.79 -5.07 -1.87
C PRO A 232 1.94 -4.52 -1.03
N LEU A 233 1.77 -4.51 0.29
CA LEU A 233 2.79 -4.00 1.21
C LEU A 233 3.07 -5.02 2.30
N LEU A 234 4.34 -5.27 2.56
CA LEU A 234 4.83 -6.10 3.64
C LEU A 234 5.57 -5.22 4.65
N ALA A 235 4.99 -5.05 5.84
CA ALA A 235 5.61 -4.34 6.94
C ALA A 235 6.36 -5.32 7.85
N ILE A 236 7.64 -5.05 8.05
CA ILE A 236 8.60 -5.93 8.73
C ILE A 236 9.01 -5.31 10.08
N PRO A 237 8.70 -5.98 11.21
CA PRO A 237 9.25 -5.62 12.50
C PRO A 237 10.75 -5.89 12.61
N GLU A 238 11.40 -5.33 13.64
CA GLU A 238 12.85 -5.50 13.85
C GLU A 238 13.23 -6.95 14.17
N HIS A 239 12.44 -7.62 15.00
CA HIS A 239 12.75 -8.96 15.51
C HIS A 239 11.83 -10.03 14.90
N VAL A 240 11.89 -10.15 13.58
CA VAL A 240 11.24 -11.28 12.87
C VAL A 240 12.16 -12.52 12.96
N PRO A 241 11.65 -13.69 13.38
CA PRO A 241 12.46 -14.90 13.60
C PRO A 241 12.93 -15.58 12.30
N PHE A 242 12.66 -14.98 11.15
CA PHE A 242 13.04 -15.47 9.83
C PHE A 242 13.61 -14.35 8.96
N ASN A 243 14.27 -14.74 7.88
CA ASN A 243 14.76 -13.86 6.83
C ASN A 243 14.16 -14.18 5.45
N ASN A 244 13.32 -15.21 5.36
CA ASN A 244 12.72 -15.66 4.12
C ASN A 244 11.23 -15.99 4.31
N LEU A 245 10.40 -15.49 3.39
CA LEU A 245 8.95 -15.69 3.42
C LEU A 245 8.54 -17.14 3.14
N SER A 246 9.39 -17.96 2.52
CA SER A 246 9.09 -19.39 2.30
C SER A 246 9.03 -20.22 3.57
N VAL A 247 9.50 -19.67 4.71
CA VAL A 247 9.42 -20.31 6.03
C VAL A 247 8.04 -20.12 6.67
N ILE A 248 7.28 -19.12 6.22
CA ILE A 248 5.93 -18.81 6.73
C ILE A 248 5.01 -19.99 6.45
N GLN A 249 4.36 -20.48 7.49
CA GLN A 249 3.41 -21.59 7.40
C GLN A 249 2.03 -21.19 7.91
N ARG A 250 1.93 -20.31 8.90
CA ARG A 250 0.67 -19.96 9.55
C ARG A 250 0.37 -18.49 9.37
N ILE A 251 -0.65 -18.20 8.58
CA ILE A 251 -1.04 -16.83 8.26
C ILE A 251 -2.42 -16.56 8.82
N ALA A 252 -2.58 -15.51 9.61
CA ALA A 252 -3.89 -15.03 9.98
C ALA A 252 -4.39 -14.04 8.92
N PHE A 253 -5.61 -14.20 8.41
CA PHE A 253 -6.19 -13.28 7.44
C PHE A 253 -7.47 -12.64 7.98
N ALA A 254 -7.52 -11.31 8.02
CA ALA A 254 -8.64 -10.56 8.58
C ALA A 254 -9.83 -10.48 7.62
N ILE A 255 -11.04 -10.81 8.09
CA ILE A 255 -12.28 -10.77 7.30
C ILE A 255 -13.46 -10.14 8.06
N SER A 256 -14.48 -9.65 7.33
CA SER A 256 -15.80 -9.32 7.89
C SER A 256 -16.98 -9.81 7.04
N PHE A 257 -16.78 -10.84 6.24
CA PHE A 257 -17.84 -11.49 5.46
C PHE A 257 -18.54 -10.57 4.46
N ASN A 258 -17.79 -9.73 3.74
CA ASN A 258 -18.31 -8.99 2.59
C ASN A 258 -17.65 -9.43 1.28
N GLN A 259 -18.26 -9.09 0.14
CA GLN A 259 -17.74 -9.50 -1.19
C GLN A 259 -16.33 -8.99 -1.46
N ARG A 260 -15.95 -7.83 -0.90
CA ARG A 260 -14.60 -7.29 -1.04
C ARG A 260 -13.57 -8.18 -0.33
N ASP A 261 -13.92 -8.83 0.79
CA ASP A 261 -12.99 -9.77 1.44
C ASP A 261 -12.65 -10.93 0.52
N ILE A 262 -13.60 -11.40 -0.28
CA ILE A 262 -13.39 -12.49 -1.24
C ILE A 262 -12.36 -12.06 -2.31
N LEU A 263 -12.46 -10.82 -2.81
CA LEU A 263 -11.50 -10.27 -3.77
C LEU A 263 -10.10 -10.09 -3.17
N ALA A 264 -9.98 -9.61 -1.93
CA ALA A 264 -8.67 -9.54 -1.27
C ALA A 264 -8.12 -10.93 -0.96
N PHE A 265 -8.98 -11.87 -0.59
CA PHE A 265 -8.55 -13.24 -0.30
C PHE A 265 -8.02 -13.92 -1.56
N ASP A 266 -8.65 -13.71 -2.71
CA ASP A 266 -8.17 -14.19 -4.01
C ASP A 266 -6.77 -13.64 -4.33
N LYS A 267 -6.59 -12.31 -4.25
CA LYS A 267 -5.26 -11.66 -4.40
C LYS A 267 -4.23 -12.17 -3.37
N PHE A 268 -4.67 -12.46 -2.16
CA PHE A 268 -3.83 -13.00 -1.09
C PHE A 268 -3.38 -14.43 -1.39
N VAL A 269 -4.27 -15.30 -1.84
CA VAL A 269 -3.91 -16.67 -2.23
C VAL A 269 -2.94 -16.64 -3.41
N ASP A 270 -3.15 -15.75 -4.37
CA ASP A 270 -2.24 -15.53 -5.50
C ASP A 270 -0.82 -15.16 -5.08
N PHE A 271 -0.67 -14.45 -3.96
CA PHE A 271 0.65 -14.11 -3.39
C PHE A 271 1.43 -15.36 -2.95
N PHE A 272 0.74 -16.43 -2.59
CA PHE A 272 1.34 -17.66 -2.06
C PHE A 272 1.15 -18.90 -2.94
N LYS A 273 0.67 -18.72 -4.17
CA LYS A 273 0.27 -19.81 -5.08
C LYS A 273 1.37 -20.80 -5.48
N GLU A 274 2.64 -20.46 -5.26
CA GLU A 274 3.76 -21.37 -5.57
C GLU A 274 3.86 -22.53 -4.57
N HIS A 275 3.37 -22.37 -3.34
CA HIS A 275 3.39 -23.39 -2.30
C HIS A 275 2.12 -23.38 -1.40
N PRO A 276 0.92 -23.53 -1.98
CA PRO A 276 -0.34 -23.46 -1.23
C PRO A 276 -0.43 -24.56 -0.15
N GLU A 277 0.19 -25.72 -0.36
CA GLU A 277 0.15 -26.88 0.53
C GLU A 277 0.88 -26.65 1.86
N LYS A 278 1.81 -25.68 1.89
CA LYS A 278 2.63 -25.37 3.08
C LYS A 278 1.92 -24.40 4.03
N ILE A 279 0.84 -23.77 3.58
CA ILE A 279 0.23 -22.67 4.29
C ILE A 279 -1.08 -23.10 4.95
N GLN A 280 -1.20 -22.73 6.22
CA GLN A 280 -2.41 -22.80 7.01
C GLN A 280 -2.91 -21.39 7.22
N ILE A 281 -4.16 -21.16 6.84
CA ILE A 281 -4.79 -19.84 6.91
C ILE A 281 -5.79 -19.84 8.06
N GLN A 282 -5.57 -18.96 9.02
CA GLN A 282 -6.51 -18.67 10.09
C GLN A 282 -7.30 -17.42 9.73
N LEU A 283 -8.50 -17.60 9.21
CA LEU A 283 -9.43 -16.49 9.04
C LEU A 283 -9.85 -16.00 10.42
N PHE A 284 -9.76 -14.70 10.65
CA PHE A 284 -10.25 -14.11 11.88
C PHE A 284 -11.15 -12.91 11.61
N ASN A 285 -12.18 -12.79 12.43
CA ASN A 285 -13.03 -11.61 12.48
C ASN A 285 -13.06 -11.04 13.90
N ILE A 286 -13.27 -9.74 13.99
CA ILE A 286 -13.44 -9.04 15.26
C ILE A 286 -14.93 -8.73 15.39
N SER A 287 -15.59 -9.44 16.30
CA SER A 287 -17.05 -9.41 16.41
C SER A 287 -17.50 -8.35 17.41
N THR A 288 -17.95 -7.19 16.92
CA THR A 288 -18.51 -6.10 17.76
C THR A 288 -19.87 -6.42 18.37
N SER A 289 -20.52 -7.49 17.92
CA SER A 289 -21.78 -8.02 18.49
C SER A 289 -21.97 -9.44 18.00
N ARG A 290 -22.13 -10.42 18.90
CA ARG A 290 -22.52 -11.79 18.52
C ARG A 290 -23.91 -11.74 17.89
N ASN A 291 -23.97 -11.80 16.57
CA ASN A 291 -25.20 -11.96 15.81
C ASN A 291 -25.18 -13.35 15.19
N GLU A 292 -26.24 -14.13 15.32
CA GLU A 292 -26.45 -15.43 14.64
C GLU A 292 -26.22 -15.33 13.11
N TRP A 293 -26.40 -14.14 12.56
CA TRP A 293 -26.08 -13.77 11.17
C TRP A 293 -24.60 -13.94 10.80
N ASN A 294 -23.68 -13.78 11.74
CA ASN A 294 -22.25 -13.99 11.50
C ASN A 294 -21.96 -15.49 11.30
N ASP A 295 -22.61 -16.38 12.05
CA ASP A 295 -22.40 -17.83 11.93
C ASP A 295 -22.92 -18.39 10.60
N ILE A 296 -24.04 -17.86 10.08
CA ILE A 296 -24.58 -18.21 8.76
C ILE A 296 -23.70 -17.68 7.63
N ARG A 297 -23.21 -16.43 7.75
CA ARG A 297 -22.25 -15.86 6.77
C ARG A 297 -20.94 -16.62 6.77
N LEU A 298 -20.51 -17.07 7.96
CA LEU A 298 -19.32 -17.87 8.16
C LEU A 298 -19.40 -19.22 7.46
N SER A 299 -20.51 -19.94 7.62
CA SER A 299 -20.70 -21.23 6.99
C SER A 299 -20.71 -21.10 5.46
N GLY A 300 -21.40 -20.09 4.91
CA GLY A 300 -21.41 -19.80 3.48
C GLY A 300 -20.04 -19.43 2.90
N LEU A 301 -19.28 -18.57 3.60
CA LEU A 301 -17.91 -18.22 3.18
C LEU A 301 -16.99 -19.45 3.26
N ASN A 302 -17.08 -20.25 4.32
CA ASN A 302 -16.26 -21.45 4.48
C ASN A 302 -16.55 -22.47 3.37
N GLU A 303 -17.81 -22.66 2.99
CA GLU A 303 -18.19 -23.53 1.89
C GLU A 303 -17.64 -23.02 0.55
N TYR A 304 -17.75 -21.70 0.29
CA TYR A 304 -17.18 -21.06 -0.90
C TYR A 304 -15.66 -21.26 -0.97
N LEU A 305 -14.94 -20.96 0.12
CA LEU A 305 -13.47 -21.05 0.16
C LEU A 305 -12.98 -22.49 0.03
N LYS A 306 -13.66 -23.47 0.64
CA LYS A 306 -13.34 -24.89 0.48
C LYS A 306 -13.56 -25.39 -0.96
N LYS A 307 -14.59 -24.88 -1.64
CA LYS A 307 -14.87 -25.22 -3.05
C LYS A 307 -13.85 -24.59 -3.99
N GLN A 308 -13.53 -23.32 -3.77
CA GLN A 308 -12.62 -22.56 -4.63
C GLN A 308 -11.15 -22.93 -4.40
N TYR A 309 -10.77 -23.23 -3.15
CA TYR A 309 -9.40 -23.53 -2.74
C TYR A 309 -9.32 -24.84 -1.95
N PRO A 310 -9.56 -26.00 -2.61
CA PRO A 310 -9.60 -27.29 -1.94
C PRO A 310 -8.25 -27.69 -1.29
N ASP A 311 -7.15 -27.16 -1.82
CA ASP A 311 -5.79 -27.47 -1.35
C ASP A 311 -5.35 -26.61 -0.15
N LEU A 312 -6.10 -25.56 0.21
CA LEU A 312 -5.77 -24.68 1.32
C LEU A 312 -6.36 -25.19 2.64
N LYS A 313 -5.53 -25.18 3.68
CA LYS A 313 -5.96 -25.49 5.05
C LYS A 313 -6.50 -24.22 5.70
N ILE A 314 -7.81 -24.03 5.62
CA ILE A 314 -8.50 -22.84 6.14
C ILE A 314 -9.25 -23.19 7.43
N ALA A 315 -8.95 -22.47 8.50
CA ALA A 315 -9.68 -22.49 9.76
C ALA A 315 -10.20 -21.09 10.09
N HIS A 316 -11.19 -21.00 10.99
CA HIS A 316 -11.80 -19.73 11.38
C HIS A 316 -11.79 -19.53 12.89
N THR A 317 -11.48 -18.32 13.34
CA THR A 317 -11.50 -17.89 14.74
C THR A 317 -12.27 -16.58 14.89
N VAL A 318 -13.27 -16.55 15.78
CA VAL A 318 -13.94 -15.29 16.17
C VAL A 318 -13.23 -14.70 17.38
N LEU A 319 -12.74 -13.47 17.26
CA LEU A 319 -12.19 -12.73 18.39
C LEU A 319 -13.28 -11.88 19.06
N ASN A 320 -13.28 -11.88 20.39
CA ASN A 320 -14.20 -11.07 21.18
C ASN A 320 -13.74 -9.60 21.18
N ASP A 321 -14.67 -8.65 21.07
CA ASP A 321 -14.44 -7.19 21.06
C ASP A 321 -14.14 -6.60 22.46
N GLY A 322 -13.55 -7.39 23.35
CA GLY A 322 -13.12 -6.95 24.68
C GLY A 322 -11.85 -6.12 24.59
N ASP A 323 -10.81 -6.50 25.34
CA ASP A 323 -9.47 -6.00 25.02
C ASP A 323 -9.00 -6.65 23.72
N LEU A 324 -9.19 -5.92 22.62
CA LEU A 324 -8.87 -6.38 21.29
C LEU A 324 -7.37 -6.72 21.15
N LEU A 325 -6.53 -6.02 21.92
CA LEU A 325 -5.08 -6.24 21.87
C LEU A 325 -4.71 -7.58 22.44
N ASP A 326 -5.11 -7.84 23.68
CA ASP A 326 -4.88 -9.12 24.35
C ASP A 326 -5.50 -10.27 23.55
N ALA A 327 -6.66 -10.05 22.92
CA ALA A 327 -7.32 -11.07 22.11
C ALA A 327 -6.52 -11.42 20.85
N ILE A 328 -5.96 -10.43 20.16
CA ILE A 328 -5.10 -10.66 18.98
C ILE A 328 -3.76 -11.27 19.40
N GLU A 329 -3.17 -10.79 20.48
CA GLU A 329 -1.92 -11.28 21.06
C GLU A 329 -2.03 -12.76 21.43
N THR A 330 -3.00 -13.09 22.28
CA THR A 330 -3.31 -14.48 22.66
C THR A 330 -3.56 -15.33 21.42
N PHE A 331 -4.29 -14.82 20.43
CA PHE A 331 -4.56 -15.54 19.20
C PHE A 331 -3.28 -15.81 18.37
N VAL A 332 -2.39 -14.83 18.25
CA VAL A 332 -1.10 -14.97 17.55
C VAL A 332 -0.22 -16.01 18.24
N GLU A 333 -0.15 -15.95 19.57
CA GLU A 333 0.63 -16.90 20.36
C GLU A 333 0.03 -18.32 20.32
N GLU A 334 -1.26 -18.49 20.62
CA GLU A 334 -1.92 -19.78 20.67
C GLU A 334 -1.92 -20.50 19.32
N LYS A 335 -2.13 -19.76 18.23
CA LYS A 335 -2.13 -20.32 16.87
C LYS A 335 -0.74 -20.36 16.25
N GLN A 336 0.26 -19.73 16.89
CA GLN A 336 1.62 -19.53 16.40
C GLN A 336 1.60 -18.88 15.01
N ILE A 337 0.98 -17.72 14.90
CA ILE A 337 0.84 -16.99 13.63
C ILE A 337 2.19 -16.36 13.25
N ASP A 338 2.69 -16.72 12.07
CA ASP A 338 3.94 -16.20 11.51
C ASP A 338 3.76 -14.83 10.85
N MET A 339 2.55 -14.57 10.32
CA MET A 339 2.22 -13.36 9.56
C MET A 339 0.73 -13.05 9.64
N ILE A 340 0.39 -11.76 9.60
CA ILE A 340 -0.99 -11.29 9.61
C ILE A 340 -1.27 -10.52 8.33
N ALA A 341 -2.32 -10.91 7.64
CA ALA A 341 -2.73 -10.35 6.37
C ALA A 341 -4.10 -9.67 6.47
N PHE A 342 -4.25 -8.52 5.81
CA PHE A 342 -5.51 -7.78 5.77
C PHE A 342 -5.61 -6.88 4.54
N SER A 343 -6.81 -6.39 4.26
CA SER A 343 -7.10 -5.56 3.09
C SER A 343 -7.17 -4.06 3.40
N THR A 344 -6.78 -3.19 2.45
CA THR A 344 -6.69 -1.72 2.66
C THR A 344 -8.04 -1.00 2.79
N TYR A 345 -9.12 -1.51 2.19
CA TYR A 345 -10.45 -0.86 2.27
C TYR A 345 -11.10 -0.99 3.66
N ARG A 346 -10.46 -1.72 4.58
CA ARG A 346 -10.86 -1.90 5.96
C ARG A 346 -10.72 -0.63 6.79
N ARG A 347 -11.03 0.55 6.24
CA ARG A 347 -10.93 1.85 6.90
C ARG A 347 -11.53 1.85 8.29
N SER A 348 -12.59 1.11 8.63
CA SER A 348 -13.11 1.09 10.01
C SER A 348 -12.30 0.22 10.98
N MET A 349 -11.63 -0.83 10.49
CA MET A 349 -10.71 -1.64 11.31
C MET A 349 -9.39 -0.89 11.37
N ILE A 350 -8.90 -0.40 10.23
CA ILE A 350 -7.75 0.48 10.10
C ILE A 350 -7.97 1.72 10.98
N THR A 351 -8.95 2.61 10.80
CA THR A 351 -9.19 3.75 11.71
C THR A 351 -9.52 3.39 13.16
N ARG A 352 -9.84 2.13 13.50
CA ARG A 352 -9.91 1.66 14.90
C ARG A 352 -8.54 1.21 15.40
N ILE A 353 -7.74 0.58 14.54
CA ILE A 353 -6.36 0.08 14.66
C ILE A 353 -5.30 1.18 14.36
N PHE A 354 -5.71 2.35 13.84
CA PHE A 354 -4.91 3.51 13.41
C PHE A 354 -5.55 4.87 13.83
N ASN A 355 -6.62 4.89 14.66
CA ASN A 355 -7.05 6.08 15.42
C ASN A 355 -5.90 6.71 16.25
N PRO A 356 -5.69 8.04 16.22
CA PRO A 356 -4.53 8.68 16.88
C PRO A 356 -4.37 8.46 18.38
N SER A 357 -5.46 8.18 19.13
CA SER A 357 -5.41 8.02 20.60
C SER A 357 -5.38 6.57 21.07
N LEU A 358 -6.08 5.66 20.37
CA LEU A 358 -6.17 4.25 20.77
C LEU A 358 -5.18 3.37 20.01
N ALA A 359 -4.83 3.78 18.80
CA ALA A 359 -4.48 2.81 17.78
C ALA A 359 -3.03 2.88 17.30
N ARG A 360 -2.37 3.96 17.69
CA ARG A 360 -0.95 3.92 17.95
C ARG A 360 -0.58 2.66 18.76
N LYS A 361 -1.40 2.24 19.74
CA LYS A 361 -1.17 1.06 20.59
C LYS A 361 -1.65 -0.28 20.02
N MET A 362 -2.33 -0.30 18.86
CA MET A 362 -3.21 -1.42 18.47
C MET A 362 -2.61 -2.45 17.50
N LEU A 363 -1.34 -2.30 17.14
CA LEU A 363 -0.67 -3.17 16.18
C LEU A 363 0.48 -3.89 16.85
N PHE A 364 0.12 -4.99 17.52
CA PHE A 364 0.95 -6.18 17.63
C PHE A 364 2.13 -6.14 18.61
N HIS A 365 2.38 -7.33 19.19
CA HIS A 365 3.72 -7.72 19.59
C HIS A 365 4.75 -7.34 18.52
N SER A 366 5.92 -6.95 19.01
CA SER A 366 7.03 -6.36 18.26
C SER A 366 7.61 -7.18 17.10
N ASN A 367 7.07 -8.36 16.77
CA ASN A 367 7.77 -9.40 16.01
C ASN A 367 6.99 -10.04 14.85
N THR A 368 5.68 -9.76 14.67
CA THR A 368 4.87 -10.40 13.60
C THR A 368 4.72 -9.49 12.38
N PRO A 369 5.18 -9.90 11.18
CA PRO A 369 4.99 -9.15 9.94
C PRO A 369 3.54 -8.97 9.50
N LEU A 370 3.28 -7.85 8.82
CA LEU A 370 1.96 -7.49 8.31
C LEU A 370 1.96 -7.46 6.78
N LEU A 371 1.07 -8.23 6.16
CA LEU A 371 0.83 -8.20 4.72
C LEU A 371 -0.47 -7.47 4.40
N VAL A 372 -0.35 -6.38 3.66
CA VAL A 372 -1.46 -5.53 3.29
C VAL A 372 -1.81 -5.76 1.83
N ILE A 373 -3.06 -6.14 1.58
CA ILE A 373 -3.58 -6.46 0.26
C ILE A 373 -4.49 -5.32 -0.22
N PRO A 374 -4.10 -4.56 -1.26
CA PRO A 374 -4.94 -3.52 -1.81
C PRO A 374 -6.14 -4.11 -2.55
N ILE A 375 -7.33 -3.55 -2.37
CA ILE A 375 -8.51 -3.86 -3.20
C ILE A 375 -8.74 -2.79 -4.23
#